data_AF-A0AAD3DMB1-F1
#
_entry.id   AF-A0AAD3DMB1-F1
#
_cell.length_a   1.000
_cell.length_b   1.000
_cell.length_c   1.000
_cell.angle_alpha   90.00
_cell.angle_beta   90.00
_cell.angle_gamma   90.00
#
_symmetry.space_group_name_H-M   'P 1'
#
loop_
_entity.id
_entity.type
_entity.pdbx_description
1 polymer ?
#
loop_
_entity_poly.entity_id
_entity_poly.type
_entity_poly.pdbx_seq_one_letter_code
_entity_poly.pdbx_strand_id
1 'polypeptide(L)'
;VSCIGCGKCVRACPRTFEIEASKYGRARVISQEADTPEEVQVAIECCPVDCIHWVSLPQLSLLETALSRMGRVEVSVMQRFGRSGGNVFEVALKAWERRMADLEEQAASAAAASRSNGGGARVDWSFWTGGGSLRLDEEAEQ
;
A
#
# COMPACT_ATOMS: atom_id res chain seq x y z
N VAL A 1 3.93 0.57 -14.74
CA VAL A 1 3.62 -0.86 -14.95
C VAL A 1 4.59 -1.41 -15.98
N SER A 2 5.56 -2.22 -15.53
CA SER A 2 6.77 -2.54 -16.33
C SER A 2 6.73 -3.91 -17.03
N CYS A 3 5.77 -4.79 -16.71
CA CYS A 3 5.69 -6.13 -17.29
C CYS A 3 5.53 -6.10 -18.83
N ILE A 4 6.37 -6.86 -19.53
CA ILE A 4 6.39 -6.99 -21.00
C ILE A 4 5.74 -8.28 -21.53
N GLY A 5 5.06 -9.05 -20.68
CA GLY A 5 4.33 -10.25 -21.13
C GLY A 5 5.21 -11.42 -21.60
N CYS A 6 6.45 -11.55 -21.14
CA CYS A 6 7.38 -12.59 -21.63
C CYS A 6 7.05 -14.04 -21.19
N GLY A 7 6.13 -14.22 -20.24
CA GLY A 7 5.66 -15.54 -19.79
C GLY A 7 6.68 -16.41 -19.04
N LYS A 8 7.86 -15.89 -18.66
CA LYS A 8 8.83 -16.67 -17.87
C LYS A 8 8.31 -17.02 -16.47
N CYS A 9 7.65 -16.07 -15.80
CA CYS A 9 7.04 -16.30 -14.49
C CYS A 9 5.97 -17.38 -14.52
N VAL A 10 5.15 -17.46 -15.58
CA VAL A 10 4.13 -18.52 -15.75
C VAL A 10 4.78 -19.89 -15.95
N ARG A 11 5.94 -19.95 -16.62
CA ARG A 11 6.68 -21.21 -16.79
C ARG A 11 7.36 -21.68 -15.51
N ALA A 12 7.79 -20.77 -14.65
CA ALA A 12 8.39 -21.09 -13.36
C ALA A 12 7.32 -21.45 -12.31
N CYS A 13 6.21 -20.72 -12.29
CA CYS A 13 5.13 -20.84 -11.29
C CYS A 13 3.75 -20.76 -11.97
N PRO A 14 3.28 -21.86 -12.58
CA PRO A 14 2.05 -21.86 -13.36
C PRO A 14 0.78 -21.78 -12.50
N ARG A 15 0.84 -22.07 -11.20
CA ARG A 15 -0.33 -21.96 -10.30
C ARG A 15 -0.42 -20.58 -9.66
N THR A 16 0.69 -19.85 -9.59
CA THR A 16 0.71 -18.47 -9.06
C THR A 16 0.53 -17.41 -10.13
N PHE A 17 1.09 -17.57 -11.34
CA PHE A 17 1.03 -16.56 -12.39
C PHE A 17 0.28 -17.03 -13.65
N GLU A 18 -0.45 -16.12 -14.27
CA GLU A 18 -1.00 -16.28 -15.62
C GLU A 18 -0.66 -15.08 -16.51
N ILE A 19 -0.66 -15.27 -17.83
CA ILE A 19 -0.69 -14.13 -18.76
C ILE A 19 -2.14 -13.76 -19.02
N GLU A 20 -2.48 -12.50 -18.75
CA GLU A 20 -3.79 -11.96 -19.06
C GLU A 20 -4.07 -12.07 -20.57
N ALA A 21 -5.07 -12.87 -20.93
CA ALA A 21 -5.53 -13.05 -22.32
C ALA A 21 -6.24 -11.81 -22.89
N SER A 22 -6.52 -10.81 -22.05
CA SER A 22 -7.17 -9.55 -22.43
C SER A 22 -6.22 -8.60 -23.17
N LYS A 23 -6.75 -7.44 -23.57
CA LYS A 23 -6.09 -6.33 -24.28
C LYS A 23 -4.71 -5.87 -23.79
N TYR A 24 -4.24 -6.27 -22.60
CA TYR A 24 -2.98 -5.78 -22.06
C TYR A 24 -1.81 -6.75 -22.18
N GLY A 25 -2.04 -8.06 -22.25
CA GLY A 25 -0.99 -9.08 -22.41
C GLY A 25 0.07 -9.10 -21.29
N ARG A 26 -0.32 -8.84 -20.04
CA ARG A 26 0.61 -8.76 -18.88
C ARG A 26 0.44 -9.96 -17.95
N ALA A 27 1.53 -10.31 -17.26
CA ALA A 27 1.45 -11.30 -16.20
C ALA A 27 0.59 -10.78 -15.04
N ARG A 28 -0.23 -11.67 -14.47
CA ARG A 28 -1.04 -11.44 -13.27
C ARG A 28 -0.78 -12.55 -12.27
N VAL A 29 -0.92 -12.22 -11.01
CA VAL A 29 -0.94 -13.20 -9.93
C VAL A 29 -2.37 -13.68 -9.76
N ILE A 30 -2.61 -14.98 -9.85
CA ILE A 30 -3.92 -15.61 -9.65
C ILE A 30 -4.07 -16.20 -8.25
N SER A 31 -2.98 -16.72 -7.68
CA SER A 31 -2.96 -17.27 -6.33
C SER A 31 -1.57 -17.12 -5.72
N GLN A 32 -1.46 -16.28 -4.68
CA GLN A 32 -0.17 -15.95 -4.05
C GLN A 32 0.45 -17.13 -3.28
N GLU A 33 -0.36 -18.11 -2.86
CA GLU A 33 0.05 -19.22 -1.99
C GLU A 33 -0.01 -20.59 -2.69
N ALA A 34 -0.28 -20.62 -4.00
CA ALA A 34 -0.42 -21.89 -4.69
C ALA A 34 0.92 -22.61 -4.86
N ASP A 35 1.94 -21.92 -5.37
CA ASP A 35 3.31 -22.43 -5.55
C ASP A 35 4.19 -22.16 -4.32
N THR A 36 5.29 -22.89 -4.22
CA THR A 36 6.24 -22.74 -3.09
C THR A 36 6.99 -21.41 -3.16
N PRO A 37 7.41 -20.84 -2.02
CA PRO A 37 8.16 -19.58 -2.02
C PRO A 37 9.47 -19.67 -2.81
N GLU A 38 10.10 -20.85 -2.87
CA GLU A 38 11.30 -21.10 -3.68
C GLU A 38 11.01 -20.98 -5.18
N GLU A 39 9.91 -21.56 -5.66
CA GLU A 39 9.49 -21.42 -7.06
C GLU A 39 9.18 -19.95 -7.37
N VAL A 40 8.48 -19.25 -6.47
CA VAL A 40 8.17 -17.82 -6.65
C VAL A 40 9.44 -17.00 -6.73
N GLN A 41 10.46 -17.33 -5.93
CA GLN A 41 11.76 -16.67 -5.99
C GLN A 41 12.46 -16.88 -7.35
N VAL A 42 12.38 -18.09 -7.92
CA VAL A 42 12.85 -18.36 -9.30
C VAL A 42 12.07 -17.52 -10.32
N ALA A 43 10.75 -17.38 -10.15
CA ALA A 43 9.93 -16.54 -11.03
C ALA A 43 10.34 -15.06 -10.97
N ILE A 44 10.71 -14.56 -9.78
CA ILE A 44 11.23 -13.20 -9.59
C ILE A 44 12.57 -13.04 -10.33
N GLU A 45 13.53 -13.92 -10.09
CA GLU A 45 14.88 -13.84 -10.67
C GLU A 45 14.92 -14.05 -12.18
N CYS A 46 13.98 -14.81 -12.74
CA CYS A 46 13.93 -15.05 -14.18
C CYS A 46 13.38 -13.85 -14.98
N CYS A 47 12.78 -12.85 -14.31
CA CYS A 47 12.09 -11.75 -14.95
C CYS A 47 13.08 -10.82 -15.67
N PRO A 48 12.98 -10.63 -17.00
CA PRO A 48 13.98 -9.86 -17.76
C PRO A 48 13.91 -8.34 -17.54
N VAL A 49 12.90 -7.86 -16.82
CA VAL A 49 12.65 -6.44 -16.56
C VAL A 49 12.40 -6.19 -15.07
N ASP A 50 12.71 -7.16 -14.21
CA ASP A 50 12.61 -7.09 -12.75
C ASP A 50 11.29 -6.52 -12.23
N CYS A 51 10.16 -6.92 -12.83
CA CYS A 51 8.84 -6.32 -12.52
C CYS A 51 8.02 -7.06 -11.46
N ILE A 52 8.60 -8.02 -10.74
CA ILE A 52 7.93 -8.81 -9.70
C ILE A 52 8.65 -8.51 -8.39
N HIS A 53 7.90 -8.16 -7.35
CA HIS A 53 8.46 -7.71 -6.08
C HIS A 53 7.68 -8.28 -4.90
N TRP A 54 8.40 -8.65 -3.84
CA TRP A 54 7.81 -8.88 -2.52
C TRP A 54 7.34 -7.54 -1.94
N VAL A 55 6.13 -7.53 -1.38
CA VAL A 55 5.53 -6.34 -0.76
C VAL A 55 4.91 -6.70 0.58
N SER A 56 4.98 -5.79 1.53
CA SER A 56 4.27 -5.95 2.80
C SER A 56 2.78 -5.60 2.64
N LEU A 57 1.93 -6.12 3.53
CA LEU A 57 0.48 -5.83 3.52
C LEU A 57 0.15 -4.32 3.56
N PRO A 58 0.82 -3.47 4.35
CA PRO A 58 0.56 -2.03 4.32
C PRO A 58 0.91 -1.39 2.97
N GLN A 59 2.03 -1.78 2.36
CA GLN A 59 2.45 -1.29 1.06
C GLN A 59 1.47 -1.69 -0.05
N LEU A 60 0.85 -2.87 0.06
CA LEU A 60 -0.10 -3.37 -0.93
C LEU A 60 -1.27 -2.39 -1.14
N SER A 61 -1.90 -1.94 -0.04
CA SER A 61 -3.06 -1.01 -0.11
C SER A 61 -2.74 0.30 -0.86
N LEU A 62 -1.52 0.78 -0.69
CA LEU A 62 -1.04 2.02 -1.29
C LEU A 62 -0.68 1.81 -2.77
N LEU A 63 -0.08 0.67 -3.11
CA LEU A 63 0.23 0.29 -4.48
C LEU A 63 -1.03 0.04 -5.30
N GLU A 64 -2.07 -0.58 -4.74
CA GLU A 64 -3.37 -0.77 -5.40
C GLU A 64 -4.04 0.58 -5.73
N THR A 65 -4.00 1.52 -4.78
CA THR A 65 -4.49 2.88 -5.00
C THR A 65 -3.71 3.57 -6.12
N ALA A 66 -2.38 3.46 -6.14
CA ALA A 66 -1.56 4.02 -7.20
C ALA A 66 -1.86 3.36 -8.57
N LEU A 67 -1.99 2.03 -8.62
CA LEU A 67 -2.34 1.27 -9.83
C LEU A 67 -3.69 1.67 -10.41
N SER A 68 -4.69 1.91 -9.56
CA SER A 68 -6.04 2.32 -10.00
C SER A 68 -6.05 3.64 -10.77
N ARG A 69 -5.09 4.53 -10.47
CA ARG A 69 -4.97 5.87 -11.08
C ARG A 69 -4.09 5.88 -12.33
N MET A 70 -3.29 4.84 -12.54
CA MET A 70 -2.37 4.77 -13.66
C MET A 70 -3.04 4.17 -14.89
N GLY A 71 -2.88 4.84 -16.03
CA GLY A 71 -3.26 4.29 -17.33
C GLY A 71 -2.46 3.03 -17.65
N ARG A 72 -3.16 1.98 -18.07
CA ARG A 72 -2.54 0.73 -18.55
C ARG A 72 -2.34 0.83 -20.06
N VAL A 73 -1.10 0.62 -20.50
CA VAL A 73 -0.74 0.53 -21.92
C VAL A 73 -0.63 -0.94 -22.31
N GLU A 74 -1.16 -1.31 -23.47
CA GLU A 74 -0.99 -2.65 -24.06
C GLU A 74 0.50 -2.92 -24.35
N VAL A 75 0.95 -4.15 -24.08
CA VAL A 75 2.34 -4.55 -24.33
C VAL A 75 2.71 -4.43 -25.81
N SER A 76 1.80 -4.77 -26.73
CA SER A 76 2.04 -4.64 -28.18
C SER A 76 2.27 -3.18 -28.60
N VAL A 77 1.52 -2.24 -28.02
CA VAL A 77 1.67 -0.79 -28.23
C VAL A 77 2.98 -0.29 -27.62
N MET A 78 3.34 -0.77 -26.43
CA MET A 78 4.61 -0.45 -25.78
C MET A 78 5.82 -0.92 -26.61
N GLN A 79 5.78 -2.13 -27.17
CA GLN A 79 6.87 -2.68 -27.99
C GLN A 79 7.03 -1.96 -29.34
N ARG A 80 5.92 -1.51 -29.97
CA ARG A 80 5.95 -0.81 -31.26
C ARG A 80 6.36 0.65 -31.16
N PHE A 81 5.96 1.33 -30.09
CA PHE A 81 6.10 2.79 -29.98
C PHE A 81 6.97 3.25 -28.80
N GLY A 82 7.60 2.32 -28.07
CA GLY A 82 8.48 2.65 -26.93
C GLY A 82 7.79 3.36 -25.76
N ARG A 83 6.45 3.32 -25.68
CA ARG A 83 5.68 4.01 -24.63
C ARG A 83 5.58 3.13 -23.38
N SER A 84 6.36 3.45 -22.35
CA SER A 84 6.28 2.78 -21.05
C SER A 84 5.19 3.40 -20.16
N GLY A 85 4.50 2.57 -19.38
CA GLY A 85 3.65 3.05 -18.29
C GLY A 85 4.52 3.26 -17.06
N GLY A 86 4.53 4.47 -16.50
CA GLY A 86 5.45 4.91 -15.42
C GLY A 86 5.58 4.01 -14.19
N ASN A 87 6.51 4.36 -13.29
CA ASN A 87 6.84 3.55 -12.11
C ASN A 87 5.75 3.66 -11.02
N VAL A 88 5.16 2.52 -10.65
CA VAL A 88 4.14 2.47 -9.59
C VAL A 88 4.68 2.91 -8.24
N PHE A 89 5.92 2.51 -7.91
CA PHE A 89 6.52 2.75 -6.61
C PHE A 89 6.80 4.23 -6.38
N GLU A 90 7.17 4.97 -7.42
CA GLU A 90 7.36 6.42 -7.32
C GLU A 90 6.03 7.15 -7.12
N VAL A 91 4.97 6.74 -7.82
CA VAL A 91 3.63 7.32 -7.66
C VAL A 91 3.10 7.05 -6.25
N ALA A 92 3.29 5.81 -5.79
CA ALA A 92 2.99 5.35 -4.45
C ALA A 92 3.74 6.17 -3.39
N LEU A 93 5.07 6.26 -3.49
CA LEU A 93 5.91 6.98 -2.53
C LEU A 93 5.52 8.45 -2.43
N LYS A 94 5.33 9.13 -3.56
CA LYS A 94 4.88 10.54 -3.56
C LYS A 94 3.51 10.71 -2.91
N ALA A 95 2.60 9.75 -3.08
CA ALA A 95 1.30 9.79 -2.42
C ALA A 95 1.43 9.57 -0.90
N TRP A 96 2.34 8.69 -0.48
CA TRP A 96 2.65 8.46 0.92
C TRP A 96 3.25 9.70 1.60
N GLU A 97 4.28 10.30 0.98
CA GLU A 97 4.97 11.48 1.49
C GLU A 97 4.00 12.65 1.72
N ARG A 98 3.09 12.88 0.76
CA ARG A 98 2.03 13.91 0.90
C ARG A 98 1.13 13.62 2.10
N ARG A 99 0.69 12.37 2.26
CA ARG A 99 -0.18 11.97 3.37
C ARG A 99 0.51 12.15 4.73
N MET A 100 1.81 11.85 4.81
CA MET A 100 2.59 12.06 6.04
C MET A 100 2.73 13.55 6.36
N ALA A 101 3.02 14.39 5.37
CA ALA A 101 3.10 15.84 5.55
C ALA A 101 1.76 16.44 6.04
N ASP A 102 0.64 16.01 5.46
CA ASP A 102 -0.70 16.46 5.88
C ASP A 102 -1.00 16.06 7.34
N LEU A 103 -0.60 14.84 7.75
CA LEU A 103 -0.77 14.37 9.13
C LEU A 103 0.11 15.14 10.11
N GLU A 104 1.35 15.46 9.73
CA GLU A 104 2.24 16.29 10.53
C GLU A 104 1.68 17.71 10.70
N GLU A 105 1.11 18.31 9.65
CA GLU A 105 0.44 19.60 9.72
C GLU A 105 -0.81 19.56 10.61
N GLN A 106 -1.62 18.50 10.49
CA GLN A 106 -2.78 18.29 11.36
C GLN A 106 -2.36 18.09 12.82
N ALA A 107 -1.30 17.33 13.08
CA ALA A 107 -0.77 17.14 14.43
C ALA A 107 -0.20 18.45 15.00
N ALA A 108 0.53 19.22 14.19
CA ALA A 108 1.09 20.51 14.58
C ALA A 108 -0.02 21.54 14.87
N SER A 109 -1.05 21.62 14.03
CA SER A 109 -2.20 22.50 14.23
C SER A 109 -3.06 22.07 15.42
N ALA A 110 -3.28 20.77 15.63
CA ALA A 110 -3.94 20.24 16.83
C ALA A 110 -3.15 20.55 18.11
N ALA A 111 -1.82 20.42 18.08
CA ALA A 111 -0.94 20.76 19.19
C ALA A 111 -0.86 22.29 19.44
N ALA A 112 -1.04 23.12 18.42
CA ALA A 112 -1.18 24.56 18.58
C ALA A 112 -2.54 24.92 19.18
N ALA A 113 -3.62 24.29 18.71
CA ALA A 113 -4.97 24.47 19.22
C ALA A 113 -5.10 24.05 20.69
N SER A 114 -4.50 22.92 21.10
CA SER A 114 -4.50 22.48 22.49
C SER A 114 -3.76 23.45 23.43
N ARG A 115 -2.69 24.10 22.94
CA ARG A 115 -1.97 25.15 23.69
C ARG A 115 -2.78 26.43 23.85
N SER A 116 -3.55 26.84 22.84
CA SER A 116 -4.45 27.99 22.97
C SER A 116 -5.68 27.70 23.85
N ASN A 117 -6.09 26.43 23.94
CA ASN A 117 -7.26 26.00 24.70
C ASN A 117 -6.92 25.60 26.15
N GLY A 118 -5.85 26.17 26.73
CA GLY A 118 -5.29 25.90 28.07
C GLY A 118 -6.19 26.21 29.28
N GLY A 119 -7.52 26.12 29.14
CA GLY A 119 -8.45 25.92 30.23
C GLY A 119 -8.83 24.44 30.28
N GLY A 120 -8.41 23.74 31.34
CA GLY A 120 -8.54 22.28 31.46
C GLY A 120 -9.92 21.76 31.05
N ALA A 121 -10.00 21.12 29.88
CA ALA A 121 -11.21 20.45 29.43
C ALA A 121 -11.41 19.20 30.29
N ARG A 122 -12.37 19.27 31.23
CA ARG A 122 -12.84 18.10 31.96
C ARG A 122 -13.47 17.13 30.95
N VAL A 123 -12.77 16.06 30.61
CA VAL A 123 -13.30 14.97 29.79
C VAL A 123 -14.34 14.22 30.62
N ASP A 124 -15.61 14.30 30.21
CA ASP A 124 -16.72 13.62 30.88
C ASP A 124 -16.89 12.19 30.36
N TRP A 125 -16.52 11.22 31.20
CA TRP A 125 -16.67 9.78 30.93
C TRP A 125 -18.03 9.20 31.36
N SER A 126 -18.99 10.06 31.75
CA SER A 126 -20.33 9.66 32.22
C SER A 126 -21.09 8.80 31.21
N PHE A 127 -20.82 8.97 29.90
CA PHE A 127 -21.42 8.19 28.83
C PHE A 127 -21.06 6.69 28.87
N TRP A 128 -19.83 6.33 29.27
CA TRP A 128 -19.39 4.92 29.37
C TRP A 128 -19.66 4.31 30.75
N THR A 129 -19.76 5.14 31.77
CA THR A 129 -19.88 4.71 33.19
C THR A 129 -21.32 4.79 33.72
N GLY A 130 -22.31 5.04 32.86
CA GLY A 130 -23.72 5.14 33.28
C GLY A 130 -23.96 6.23 34.33
N GLY A 131 -23.23 7.36 34.25
CA GLY A 131 -23.30 8.45 35.22
C GLY A 131 -22.40 8.31 36.45
N GLY A 132 -21.58 7.26 36.54
CA GLY A 132 -20.63 7.06 37.64
C GLY A 132 -19.30 7.81 37.44
N SER A 133 -19.17 9.03 37.97
CA SER A 133 -17.87 9.71 38.07
C SER A 133 -16.99 9.04 39.14
N LEU A 134 -16.11 8.11 38.78
CA LEU A 134 -15.04 7.62 39.65
C LEU A 134 -14.08 8.78 39.96
N ARG A 135 -14.23 9.37 41.16
CA ARG A 135 -13.11 10.03 41.84
C ARG A 135 -12.11 8.93 42.16
N LEU A 136 -11.00 8.87 41.42
CA LEU A 136 -9.83 8.18 41.92
C LEU A 136 -9.16 9.15 42.89
N ASP A 137 -9.36 8.87 44.17
CA ASP A 137 -8.75 9.59 45.27
C ASP A 137 -7.23 9.40 45.24
N GLU A 138 -6.54 10.52 45.45
CA GLU A 138 -5.09 10.72 45.46
C GLU A 138 -4.50 10.28 46.83
N GLU A 139 -4.87 9.11 47.33
CA GLU A 139 -4.45 8.58 48.65
C GLU A 139 -3.86 7.16 48.54
N ALA A 140 -3.01 6.94 47.54
CA ALA A 140 -2.15 5.75 47.46
C ALA A 140 -0.68 6.15 47.57
N GLU A 141 -0.31 6.88 48.62
CA GLU A 141 1.08 7.00 49.09
C GLU A 141 1.13 7.59 50.52
N GLN A 142 0.85 6.75 51.53
CA GLN A 142 1.51 6.72 52.86
C GLN A 142 0.94 5.60 53.74
#